data_AF-A0A379Q3G2-F1
#
_entry.id   AF-A0A379Q3G2-F1
#
_cell.length_a   1.000
_cell.length_b   1.000
_cell.length_c   1.000
_cell.angle_alpha   90.00
_cell.angle_beta   90.00
_cell.angle_gamma   90.00
#
_symmetry.space_group_name_H-M   'P 1'
#
loop_
_entity.id
_entity.type
_entity.pdbx_description
1 polymer ?
#
loop_
_entity_poly.entity_id
_entity_poly.type
_entity_poly.pdbx_seq_one_letter_code
_entity_poly.pdbx_strand_id
1 'polypeptide(L)'
;MEIVKIEMNLKAVNKSIALFNCEKKVSGVIHSNSTGETTVILDGGYVLGKFDCPHCAVEAISLLTVKVSDGEQAGFGNYRSYKLDYSEKFYQTIH
;
A
#
# COMPACT_ATOMS: atom_id res chain seq x y z
N MET A 1 -16.87 16.48 -11.20
CA MET A 1 -15.69 15.65 -10.94
C MET A 1 -15.36 15.80 -9.48
N GLU A 2 -15.44 14.72 -8.71
CA GLU A 2 -15.10 14.73 -7.29
C GLU A 2 -13.58 14.62 -7.15
N ILE A 3 -12.97 15.52 -6.38
CA ILE A 3 -11.54 15.49 -6.11
C ILE A 3 -11.35 14.79 -4.78
N VAL A 4 -10.83 13.56 -4.83
CA VAL A 4 -10.46 12.81 -3.64
C VAL A 4 -9.02 13.16 -3.27
N LYS A 5 -8.81 13.58 -2.03
CA LYS A 5 -7.50 13.82 -1.45
C LYS A 5 -7.11 12.64 -0.58
N ILE A 6 -5.83 12.30 -0.61
CA ILE A 6 -5.25 11.18 0.13
C ILE A 6 -3.93 11.64 0.70
N GLU A 7 -3.72 11.39 1.99
CA GLU A 7 -2.45 11.70 2.64
C GLU A 7 -1.49 10.52 2.54
N MET A 8 -0.42 10.69 1.76
CA MET A 8 0.67 9.73 1.64
C MET A 8 1.89 10.19 2.42
N ASN A 9 2.31 9.40 3.40
CA ASN A 9 3.58 9.54 4.07
C ASN A 9 4.63 8.71 3.34
N LEU A 10 5.72 9.35 2.90
CA LEU A 10 6.83 8.70 2.22
C LEU A 10 8.11 8.83 3.05
N LYS A 11 8.82 7.72 3.28
CA LYS A 11 10.10 7.70 3.99
C LYS A 11 11.14 6.94 3.18
N ALA A 12 12.13 7.67 2.66
CA ALA A 12 13.26 7.05 2.00
C ALA A 12 14.09 6.21 2.99
N VAL A 13 14.43 4.98 2.61
CA VAL A 13 15.33 4.10 3.35
C VAL A 13 16.72 4.15 2.74
N ASN A 14 16.79 4.10 1.41
CA ASN A 14 18.01 4.27 0.63
C ASN A 14 17.66 4.80 -0.78
N LYS A 15 18.64 4.79 -1.70
CA LYS A 15 18.47 5.32 -3.07
C LYS A 15 17.43 4.56 -3.92
N SER A 16 17.18 3.29 -3.63
CA SER A 16 16.26 2.44 -4.40
C SER A 16 15.00 2.08 -3.63
N ILE A 17 14.94 2.32 -2.32
CA ILE A 17 13.85 1.85 -1.46
C ILE A 17 13.25 3.01 -0.65
N ALA A 18 11.93 3.13 -0.71
CA ALA A 18 11.13 4.01 0.14
C ALA A 18 9.97 3.24 0.78
N LEU A 19 9.66 3.55 2.04
CA LEU A 19 8.43 3.12 2.70
C LEU A 19 7.32 4.12 2.40
N PHE A 20 6.10 3.61 2.22
CA PHE A 20 4.92 4.46 2.10
C PHE A 20 3.83 4.04 3.08
N ASN A 21 3.04 5.01 3.51
CA ASN A 21 1.83 4.80 4.30
C ASN A 21 0.78 5.82 3.90
N CYS A 22 -0.32 5.33 3.33
CA CYS A 22 -1.49 6.11 2.97
C CYS A 22 -2.55 5.92 4.05
N GLU A 23 -2.78 6.98 4.83
CA GLU A 23 -3.87 7.08 5.83
C GLU A 23 -3.96 5.92 6.84
N LYS A 24 -2.85 5.21 7.09
CA LYS A 24 -2.80 3.97 7.90
C LYS A 24 -3.67 2.82 7.36
N LYS A 25 -4.16 2.91 6.12
CA LYS A 25 -4.98 1.89 5.44
C LYS A 25 -4.14 1.01 4.54
N VAL A 26 -3.31 1.64 3.71
CA VAL A 26 -2.42 0.97 2.76
C VAL A 26 -1.00 1.41 3.05
N SER A 27 -0.12 0.43 3.25
CA SER A 27 1.29 0.67 3.50
C SER A 27 2.13 -0.44 2.90
N GLY A 28 3.40 -0.12 2.67
CA GLY A 28 4.32 -1.01 2.01
C GLY A 28 5.63 -0.35 1.62
N VAL A 29 6.28 -0.96 0.64
CA VAL A 29 7.59 -0.59 0.12
C VAL A 29 7.48 -0.28 -1.37
N ILE A 30 8.12 0.80 -1.78
CA ILE A 30 8.41 1.15 -3.16
C ILE A 30 9.88 0.81 -3.41
N HIS A 31 10.14 -0.02 -4.41
CA HIS A 31 11.48 -0.33 -4.89
C HIS A 31 11.64 0.20 -6.31
N SER A 32 12.50 1.19 -6.50
CA SER A 32 12.83 1.77 -7.80
C SER A 32 14.25 1.36 -8.19
N ASN A 33 14.41 0.84 -9.40
CA ASN A 33 15.73 0.53 -9.94
C ASN A 33 16.33 1.75 -10.66
N SER A 34 17.58 1.61 -11.13
CA SER A 34 18.30 2.68 -11.82
C SER A 34 17.73 3.05 -13.19
N THR A 35 16.85 2.23 -13.77
CA THR A 35 16.19 2.50 -15.06
C THR A 35 14.85 3.23 -14.90
N GLY A 36 14.37 3.41 -13.66
CA GLY A 36 13.11 4.08 -13.35
C GLY A 36 11.92 3.13 -13.16
N GLU A 37 12.10 1.84 -13.44
CA GLU A 37 11.08 0.83 -13.13
C GLU A 37 10.89 0.74 -11.62
N THR A 38 9.63 0.72 -11.21
CA THR A 38 9.21 0.81 -9.83
C THR A 38 8.30 -0.35 -9.50
N THR A 39 8.67 -1.13 -8.48
CA THR A 39 7.85 -2.22 -7.93
C THR A 39 7.24 -1.77 -6.62
N VAL A 40 5.95 -1.97 -6.46
CA VAL A 40 5.23 -1.68 -5.20
C VAL A 40 4.88 -2.98 -4.51
N ILE A 41 5.28 -3.12 -3.26
CA ILE A 41 5.03 -4.29 -2.42
C ILE A 41 4.23 -3.84 -1.19
N LEU A 42 3.06 -4.42 -0.94
CA LEU A 42 2.22 -4.12 0.22
C LEU A 42 2.72 -4.87 1.46
N ASP A 43 2.48 -4.33 2.67
CA ASP A 43 2.77 -5.12 3.87
C ASP A 43 1.96 -6.42 3.85
N GLY A 44 2.62 -7.54 4.14
CA GLY A 44 2.13 -8.89 3.85
C GLY A 44 2.83 -9.54 2.64
N GLY A 45 3.70 -8.81 1.95
CA GLY A 45 4.57 -9.35 0.90
C GLY A 45 3.93 -9.44 -0.49
N TYR A 46 2.69 -8.94 -0.64
CA TYR A 46 1.98 -8.96 -1.92
C TYR A 46 2.53 -7.89 -2.87
N VAL A 47 2.88 -8.28 -4.09
CA VAL A 47 3.30 -7.35 -5.14
C VAL A 47 2.08 -6.72 -5.78
N LEU A 48 1.85 -5.43 -5.52
CA LEU A 48 0.75 -4.69 -6.15
C LEU A 48 0.95 -4.60 -7.66
N GLY A 49 2.19 -4.36 -8.09
CA GLY A 49 2.54 -4.26 -9.50
C GLY A 49 3.98 -3.82 -9.73
N LYS A 50 4.40 -3.92 -10.98
CA LYS A 50 5.61 -3.32 -11.53
C LYS A 50 5.18 -2.25 -12.53
N PHE A 51 5.82 -1.10 -12.45
CA PHE A 51 5.44 0.09 -13.19
C PHE A 51 6.68 0.68 -13.86
N ASP A 52 6.51 1.17 -15.08
CA ASP A 52 7.63 1.76 -15.85
C ASP A 52 7.99 3.16 -15.35
N CYS A 53 7.19 3.73 -14.45
CA CYS A 53 7.40 5.07 -13.92
C CYS A 53 7.00 5.21 -12.44
N PRO A 54 7.74 6.00 -11.62
CA PRO A 54 7.39 6.22 -10.21
C PRO A 54 6.03 6.90 -10.03
N HIS A 55 5.66 7.80 -10.94
CA HIS A 55 4.36 8.48 -10.90
C HIS A 55 3.20 7.49 -11.06
N CYS A 56 3.35 6.53 -11.98
CA CYS A 56 2.41 5.45 -12.25
C CYS A 56 2.20 4.57 -11.00
N ALA A 57 3.29 4.28 -10.28
CA ALA A 57 3.24 3.54 -9.02
C ALA A 57 2.48 4.32 -7.93
N VAL A 58 2.74 5.62 -7.78
CA VAL A 58 2.04 6.48 -6.81
C VAL A 58 0.55 6.59 -7.14
N GLU A 59 0.18 6.71 -8.41
CA GLU A 59 -1.21 6.70 -8.86
C GLU A 59 -1.91 5.38 -8.53
N ALA A 60 -1.25 4.24 -8.76
CA ALA A 60 -1.79 2.92 -8.42
C ALA A 60 -2.00 2.75 -6.91
N ILE A 61 -1.05 3.20 -6.08
CA ILE A 61 -1.18 3.21 -4.61
C ILE A 61 -2.35 4.10 -4.17
N SER A 62 -2.47 5.27 -4.80
CA SER A 62 -3.53 6.24 -4.55
C SER A 62 -4.90 5.66 -4.84
N LEU A 63 -5.08 5.08 -6.03
CA LEU A 63 -6.32 4.44 -6.44
C LEU A 63 -6.69 3.25 -5.53
N LEU A 64 -5.69 2.46 -5.11
CA LEU A 64 -5.92 1.37 -4.16
C LEU A 64 -6.43 1.89 -2.81
N THR A 65 -5.86 2.98 -2.30
CA THR A 65 -6.27 3.58 -1.03
C THR A 65 -7.72 4.07 -1.08
N VAL A 66 -8.13 4.67 -2.20
CA VAL A 66 -9.52 5.07 -2.42
C VAL A 66 -10.44 3.85 -2.43
N LYS A 67 -10.11 2.81 -3.22
CA LYS A 67 -10.93 1.58 -3.28
C LYS A 67 -11.07 0.88 -1.93
N VAL A 68 -9.99 0.86 -1.13
CA VAL A 68 -10.06 0.34 0.25
C VAL A 68 -11.00 1.20 1.10
N SER A 69 -10.92 2.52 0.99
CA SER A 69 -11.81 3.43 1.71
C SER A 69 -13.28 3.28 1.31
N ASP A 70 -13.56 3.13 0.02
CA ASP A 70 -14.91 2.89 -0.48
C ASP A 70 -15.45 1.56 0.04
N GLY A 71 -14.62 0.50 0.05
CA GLY A 71 -14.97 -0.80 0.62
C GLY A 71 -15.28 -0.74 2.12
N GLU A 72 -14.51 0.03 2.88
CA GLU A 72 -14.76 0.28 4.30
C GLU A 72 -16.09 1.02 4.53
N GLN A 73 -16.37 2.06 3.73
CA GLN A 73 -17.61 2.84 3.83
C GLN A 73 -18.84 2.04 3.41
N ALA A 74 -18.72 1.16 2.43
CA ALA A 74 -19.80 0.30 1.97
C ALA A 74 -20.15 -0.86 2.94
N GLY A 75 -19.45 -0.97 4.08
CA GLY A 75 -19.81 -1.90 5.15
C GLY A 75 -19.30 -3.34 4.95
N PHE A 76 -18.39 -3.58 4.00
CA PHE A 76 -17.79 -4.90 3.76
C PHE A 76 -16.69 -5.28 4.76
N GLY A 77 -16.61 -4.58 5.90
CA GLY A 77 -15.58 -4.73 6.91
C GLY A 77 -14.40 -3.79 6.72
N ASN A 78 -13.62 -3.63 7.78
CA ASN A 78 -12.45 -2.75 7.79
C ASN A 78 -11.20 -3.53 7.34
N TYR A 79 -10.55 -3.10 6.24
CA TYR A 79 -9.35 -3.78 5.72
C TYR A 79 -8.22 -3.81 6.76
N ARG A 80 -8.08 -2.77 7.56
CA ARG A 80 -7.12 -2.72 8.66
C ARG A 80 -7.43 -3.78 9.72
N SER A 81 -8.71 -3.97 10.07
CA SER A 81 -9.12 -5.02 11.01
C SER A 81 -8.85 -6.41 10.46
N TYR A 82 -9.10 -6.64 9.17
CA TYR A 82 -8.73 -7.89 8.49
C TYR A 82 -7.21 -8.16 8.56
N LYS A 83 -6.39 -7.13 8.30
CA LYS A 83 -4.93 -7.26 8.36
C LYS A 83 -4.43 -7.64 9.76
N LEU A 84 -5.00 -7.01 10.79
CA LEU A 84 -4.69 -7.31 12.19
C LEU A 84 -5.09 -8.74 12.54
N ASP A 85 -6.34 -9.14 12.24
CA ASP A 85 -6.87 -10.48 12.53
C ASP A 85 -6.05 -11.58 11.81
N TYR A 86 -5.67 -11.36 10.55
CA TYR A 86 -4.80 -12.30 9.82
C TYR A 86 -3.41 -12.41 10.46
N SER A 87 -2.80 -11.28 10.85
CA SER A 87 -1.49 -11.29 11.48
C SER A 87 -1.50 -11.99 12.83
N GLU A 88 -2.50 -11.74 13.68
CA GLU A 88 -2.67 -12.39 14.97
C GLU A 88 -2.86 -13.91 14.82
N LYS A 89 -3.71 -14.33 13.89
CA LYS A 89 -3.93 -15.76 13.59
C LYS A 89 -2.66 -16.45 13.11
N PHE A 90 -1.88 -15.80 12.25
CA PHE A 90 -0.62 -16.35 11.77
C PHE A 90 0.39 -16.53 12.92
N TYR A 91 0.52 -15.55 13.82
CA TYR A 91 1.38 -15.66 15.00
C TYR A 91 0.97 -16.81 15.94
N GLN A 92 -0.33 -17.03 16.15
CA GLN A 92 -0.84 -18.15 16.96
C GLN A 92 -0.62 -19.54 16.34
N THR A 93 -0.36 -19.61 15.04
CA THR A 93 -0.19 -20.91 14.34
C THR A 93 1.27 -21.37 14.37
N ILE A 94 2.21 -20.47 14.68
CA ILE A 94 3.67 -20.73 14.61
C ILE A 94 4.30 -20.83 16.00
N HIS A 95 3.58 -20.41 17.04
CA HIS A 95 3.94 -20.55 18.46
C HIS A 95 2.94 -21.44 19.19
#